data_AF-A0A3Q0FCR5-F1
#
_entry.id   AF-A0A3Q0FCR5-F1
#
_cell.length_a   1.000
_cell.length_b   1.000
_cell.length_c   1.000
_cell.angle_alpha   90.00
_cell.angle_beta   90.00
_cell.angle_gamma   90.00
#
_symmetry.space_group_name_H-M   'P 1'
#
loop_
_entity.id
_entity.type
_entity.pdbx_description
1 polymer ?
#
loop_
_entity_poly.entity_id
_entity_poly.type
_entity_poly.pdbx_seq_one_letter_code
_entity_poly.pdbx_strand_id
1 'polypeptide(L)'
;MGRALLLTHTHLFSPKSLFPLSLRHRPTAATATKRIFHFCPPLACRSMDQSSIDSVTQRLSNHNLHRLSLEDLKWDHSFVRELPADPRSDSFPREVLHACYTKVSPSAPVEDPQLVAFSQPVADLLDLDYKEFERPDFPLFFSGASPLVGALPYAQCYGGHQFGMWAGQLGDGRAITLGEILNSKSERWELQLKGAGKTPYSRFADGLAVLRSSVREFLCSEAMHHLGIPTTRALCLVTTGKLVTRDMFYDGNPKEEPGAIVCRVAQSFLRFGSYQIHASRGEEDLGLVRVLADYTIKHHFPHIENMSKSEGLSFSTGDEDHSVVDLTSNKYADLPGRRYCFANQPDIGLWNIAQFTTTLQAAHLIDEKEANYAMERYGTRFMDDYQVIMTKKLGLPKYNKQLINKLLTNMAVDKVDYTNFFRTLSNIKADTNIPDEELLVPLKSVLLDIGKERKEAWTSWLKTYIHELSTSGISDDERKTSMDGVNPKYILRNYLCQTAIDAAETGDFGEVNRLLKLVERPFDEQPGMEKYARLPPAWAYRPGVCMLSCSS
;
A
#
# COMPACT_ATOMS: atom_id res chain seq x y z
N MET A 1 7.05 -29.64 -26.28
CA MET A 1 8.46 -29.54 -26.74
C MET A 1 8.83 -28.06 -26.84
N GLY A 2 10.08 -27.68 -26.52
CA GLY A 2 10.61 -26.30 -26.65
C GLY A 2 10.10 -25.31 -25.58
N ARG A 3 10.70 -25.22 -24.38
CA ARG A 3 11.96 -24.51 -24.03
C ARG A 3 11.96 -23.00 -24.36
N ALA A 4 11.79 -22.16 -23.33
CA ALA A 4 12.26 -20.78 -23.33
C ALA A 4 13.72 -20.74 -22.82
N LEU A 5 14.62 -20.04 -23.52
CA LEU A 5 16.03 -19.92 -23.13
C LEU A 5 16.23 -18.75 -22.14
N LEU A 6 17.04 -18.99 -21.09
CA LEU A 6 17.86 -17.94 -20.49
C LEU A 6 19.04 -17.62 -21.43
N LEU A 7 19.40 -16.35 -21.54
CA LEU A 7 20.72 -15.90 -22.04
C LEU A 7 21.23 -14.71 -21.22
N THR A 8 22.56 -14.63 -21.07
CA THR A 8 23.26 -13.74 -20.13
C THR A 8 24.47 -13.05 -20.79
N HIS A 9 24.74 -11.79 -20.39
CA HIS A 9 25.93 -10.97 -20.70
C HIS A 9 26.11 -10.58 -22.21
N THR A 10 26.92 -9.57 -22.62
CA THR A 10 28.06 -8.81 -22.03
C THR A 10 28.04 -7.29 -22.39
N HIS A 11 28.90 -6.49 -21.73
CA HIS A 11 29.16 -5.06 -22.00
C HIS A 11 29.85 -4.78 -23.36
N LEU A 12 29.74 -3.54 -23.89
CA LEU A 12 30.86 -2.56 -23.97
C LEU A 12 30.53 -1.21 -24.71
N PHE A 13 31.26 -0.17 -24.29
CA PHE A 13 31.54 1.15 -24.92
C PHE A 13 30.53 2.32 -25.00
N SER A 14 31.06 3.46 -24.54
CA SER A 14 30.75 4.89 -24.79
C SER A 14 32.06 5.50 -25.42
N PRO A 15 32.29 6.81 -25.71
CA PRO A 15 31.48 8.04 -25.48
C PRO A 15 31.54 9.11 -26.63
N LYS A 16 31.10 10.35 -26.30
CA LYS A 16 31.36 11.69 -26.92
C LYS A 16 30.28 12.27 -27.86
N SER A 17 30.01 13.60 -27.94
CA SER A 17 30.29 14.76 -27.05
C SER A 17 29.75 16.09 -27.64
N LEU A 18 29.21 17.01 -26.81
CA LEU A 18 29.19 18.50 -26.98
C LEU A 18 28.36 19.09 -28.18
N PHE A 19 27.89 20.35 -28.26
CA PHE A 19 27.97 21.58 -27.43
C PHE A 19 26.73 22.53 -27.70
N PRO A 20 26.64 23.86 -27.32
CA PRO A 20 25.40 24.46 -26.81
C PRO A 20 24.82 25.63 -27.67
N LEU A 21 23.80 26.34 -27.17
CA LEU A 21 23.49 27.72 -27.59
C LEU A 21 22.87 28.59 -26.47
N SER A 22 22.92 29.92 -26.65
CA SER A 22 23.02 30.94 -25.59
C SER A 22 21.79 31.85 -25.43
N LEU A 23 21.41 32.11 -24.18
CA LEU A 23 20.92 33.38 -23.56
C LEU A 23 20.39 34.54 -24.44
N ARG A 24 19.27 35.14 -24.01
CA ARG A 24 19.04 36.62 -23.99
C ARG A 24 17.98 37.04 -22.95
N HIS A 25 17.84 38.36 -22.71
CA HIS A 25 17.32 38.96 -21.46
C HIS A 25 15.80 39.29 -21.40
N ARG A 26 15.30 39.35 -20.13
CA ARG A 26 14.31 40.24 -19.45
C ARG A 26 13.83 41.51 -20.21
N PRO A 27 12.69 42.16 -19.84
CA PRO A 27 11.99 42.21 -18.52
C PRO A 27 10.47 41.88 -18.62
N THR A 28 9.54 42.10 -17.67
CA THR A 28 9.45 42.97 -16.45
C THR A 28 8.58 42.32 -15.34
N ALA A 29 7.92 43.09 -14.44
CA ALA A 29 7.12 42.62 -13.30
C ALA A 29 5.62 42.97 -13.41
N ALA A 30 4.76 42.15 -12.79
CA ALA A 30 3.39 42.50 -12.42
C ALA A 30 2.99 41.79 -11.11
N THR A 31 2.41 42.54 -10.17
CA THR A 31 2.04 42.05 -8.83
C THR A 31 0.63 41.44 -8.85
N ALA A 32 0.49 40.17 -8.43
CA ALA A 32 -0.82 39.52 -8.32
C ALA A 32 -1.00 38.85 -6.94
N THR A 33 -2.14 39.14 -6.31
CA THR A 33 -2.39 38.88 -4.88
C THR A 33 -2.74 37.41 -4.61
N LYS A 34 -1.89 36.68 -3.89
CA LYS A 34 -2.21 35.33 -3.39
C LYS A 34 -3.41 35.39 -2.42
N ARG A 35 -4.59 34.95 -2.88
CA ARG A 35 -5.67 34.52 -1.98
C ARG A 35 -5.34 33.11 -1.50
N ILE A 36 -5.06 33.00 -0.20
CA ILE A 36 -4.82 31.75 0.49
C ILE A 36 -6.15 31.02 0.63
N PHE A 37 -6.29 29.83 0.04
CA PHE A 37 -7.32 28.89 0.47
C PHE A 37 -6.93 28.39 1.86
N HIS A 38 -7.70 28.78 2.88
CA HIS A 38 -7.52 28.27 4.22
C HIS A 38 -7.90 26.79 4.28
N PHE A 39 -6.88 25.93 4.34
CA PHE A 39 -7.05 24.66 5.02
C PHE A 39 -7.40 24.93 6.48
N CYS A 40 -8.41 24.22 6.99
CA CYS A 40 -8.84 24.32 8.38
C CYS A 40 -7.65 23.99 9.31
N PRO A 41 -7.29 24.86 10.27
CA PRO A 41 -6.16 24.61 11.15
C PRO A 41 -6.47 23.45 12.12
N PRO A 42 -5.47 22.68 12.58
CA PRO A 42 -5.66 21.79 13.70
C PRO A 42 -6.09 22.62 14.93
N LEU A 43 -7.12 22.14 15.63
CA LEU A 43 -7.61 22.77 16.85
C LEU A 43 -6.46 22.88 17.87
N ALA A 44 -6.17 24.10 18.30
CA ALA A 44 -5.17 24.34 19.33
C ALA A 44 -5.63 23.76 20.67
N CYS A 45 -4.97 22.69 21.14
CA CYS A 45 -5.16 22.18 22.49
C CYS A 45 -4.79 23.26 23.53
N ARG A 46 -5.80 23.92 24.10
CA ARG A 46 -5.66 24.53 25.41
C ARG A 46 -5.51 23.41 26.43
N SER A 47 -4.57 23.56 27.36
CA SER A 47 -4.38 22.64 28.49
C SER A 47 -5.69 22.48 29.28
N MET A 48 -6.36 21.34 29.11
CA MET A 48 -7.48 20.94 29.95
C MET A 48 -6.97 20.12 31.12
N ASP A 49 -7.55 20.36 32.29
CA ASP A 49 -7.18 19.73 33.54
C ASP A 49 -7.38 18.20 33.47
N GLN A 50 -6.49 17.44 34.12
CA GLN A 50 -6.40 15.98 33.97
C GLN A 50 -7.72 15.27 34.33
N SER A 51 -8.44 15.83 35.32
CA SER A 51 -9.77 15.42 35.76
C SER A 51 -10.85 15.46 34.66
N SER A 52 -10.69 16.33 33.66
CA SER A 52 -11.64 16.50 32.57
C SER A 52 -11.46 15.44 31.48
N ILE A 53 -10.21 15.01 31.24
CA ILE A 53 -9.84 14.00 30.23
C ILE A 53 -10.47 12.66 30.60
N ASP A 54 -10.41 12.25 31.86
CA ASP A 54 -11.05 11.02 32.33
C ASP A 54 -12.57 11.09 32.12
N SER A 55 -13.21 12.24 32.41
CA SER A 55 -14.66 12.43 32.21
C SER A 55 -15.09 12.45 30.73
N VAL A 56 -14.19 12.74 29.80
CA VAL A 56 -14.44 12.72 28.35
C VAL A 56 -14.18 11.32 27.81
N THR A 57 -13.12 10.64 28.25
CA THR A 57 -12.80 9.25 27.90
C THR A 57 -13.88 8.29 28.42
N GLN A 58 -14.43 8.56 29.61
CA GLN A 58 -15.57 7.84 30.21
C GLN A 58 -16.94 8.22 29.61
N ARG A 59 -17.03 9.31 28.83
CA ARG A 59 -18.23 9.67 28.04
C ARG A 59 -18.18 9.12 26.62
N LEU A 60 -17.01 9.09 25.98
CA LEU A 60 -16.82 8.50 24.66
C LEU A 60 -16.96 6.96 24.66
N SER A 61 -16.70 6.31 25.80
CA SER A 61 -16.94 4.87 26.00
C SER A 61 -18.41 4.51 26.31
N ASN A 62 -19.30 5.50 26.45
CA ASN A 62 -20.72 5.30 26.78
C ASN A 62 -21.70 5.59 25.62
N HIS A 63 -21.20 5.77 24.39
CA HIS A 63 -22.01 5.39 23.26
C HIS A 63 -22.05 3.86 23.20
N ASN A 64 -23.22 3.27 23.50
CA ASN A 64 -23.54 1.92 23.07
C ASN A 64 -23.53 1.88 21.54
N LEU A 65 -22.34 1.73 20.96
CA LEU A 65 -22.16 1.25 19.59
C LEU A 65 -22.89 -0.10 19.54
N HIS A 66 -24.02 -0.12 18.84
CA HIS A 66 -24.83 -1.32 18.69
C HIS A 66 -24.04 -2.30 17.82
N ARG A 67 -23.21 -3.12 18.46
CA ARG A 67 -22.45 -4.16 17.79
C ARG A 67 -23.41 -5.13 17.12
N LEU A 68 -23.06 -5.53 15.91
CA LEU A 68 -23.86 -6.44 15.09
C LEU A 68 -23.37 -7.88 15.28
N SER A 69 -24.29 -8.83 15.25
CA SER A 69 -23.96 -10.22 14.92
C SER A 69 -23.64 -10.35 13.43
N LEU A 70 -23.09 -11.49 13.00
CA LEU A 70 -22.93 -11.79 11.57
C LEU A 70 -24.27 -11.79 10.81
N GLU A 71 -25.35 -12.19 11.47
CA GLU A 71 -26.69 -12.26 10.93
C GLU A 71 -27.38 -10.88 10.80
N ASP A 72 -26.94 -9.88 11.58
CA ASP A 72 -27.45 -8.49 11.56
C ASP A 72 -26.72 -7.57 10.57
N LEU A 73 -25.74 -8.09 9.80
CA LEU A 73 -24.97 -7.31 8.84
C LEU A 73 -25.86 -6.68 7.75
N LYS A 74 -25.72 -5.36 7.58
CA LYS A 74 -26.53 -4.56 6.65
C LYS A 74 -25.98 -4.62 5.24
N TRP A 75 -26.30 -5.71 4.54
CA TRP A 75 -25.98 -5.87 3.13
C TRP A 75 -26.69 -4.87 2.23
N ASP A 76 -25.97 -4.30 1.27
CA ASP A 76 -26.51 -3.42 0.22
C ASP A 76 -26.33 -4.01 -1.18
N HIS A 77 -25.11 -4.44 -1.54
CA HIS A 77 -24.80 -5.03 -2.86
C HIS A 77 -25.10 -4.13 -4.08
N SER A 78 -24.82 -2.82 -4.02
CA SER A 78 -24.94 -1.92 -5.18
C SER A 78 -24.18 -2.43 -6.41
N PHE A 79 -23.00 -3.03 -6.25
CA PHE A 79 -22.21 -3.58 -7.36
C PHE A 79 -23.01 -4.64 -8.14
N VAL A 80 -23.72 -5.51 -7.42
CA VAL A 80 -24.54 -6.58 -7.99
C VAL A 80 -25.85 -6.03 -8.59
N ARG A 81 -26.45 -5.01 -7.96
CA ARG A 81 -27.73 -4.42 -8.41
C ARG A 81 -27.59 -3.49 -9.62
N GLU A 82 -26.48 -2.75 -9.71
CA GLU A 82 -26.34 -1.63 -10.65
C GLU A 82 -25.44 -1.94 -11.85
N LEU A 83 -24.53 -2.91 -11.76
CA LEU A 83 -23.61 -3.26 -12.86
C LEU A 83 -24.05 -4.52 -13.63
N PRO A 84 -23.76 -4.62 -14.93
CA PRO A 84 -24.11 -5.80 -15.73
C PRO A 84 -23.42 -7.08 -15.27
N ALA A 85 -24.24 -8.12 -15.06
CA ALA A 85 -23.83 -9.44 -14.63
C ALA A 85 -23.61 -10.39 -15.82
N ASP A 86 -22.70 -11.35 -15.66
CA ASP A 86 -22.66 -12.54 -16.51
C ASP A 86 -23.99 -13.30 -16.35
N PRO A 87 -24.69 -13.66 -17.44
CA PRO A 87 -25.91 -14.48 -17.36
C PRO A 87 -25.66 -15.89 -16.84
N ARG A 88 -24.39 -16.35 -16.82
CA ARG A 88 -23.97 -17.64 -16.26
C ARG A 88 -23.45 -17.48 -14.82
N SER A 89 -23.54 -18.56 -14.04
CA SER A 89 -23.08 -18.63 -12.64
C SER A 89 -22.14 -19.81 -12.34
N ASP A 90 -21.68 -20.52 -13.39
CA ASP A 90 -20.70 -21.60 -13.24
C ASP A 90 -19.28 -21.06 -12.98
N SER A 91 -18.45 -21.89 -12.36
CA SER A 91 -17.05 -21.59 -12.03
C SER A 91 -16.04 -22.10 -13.07
N PHE A 92 -16.47 -22.49 -14.28
CA PHE A 92 -15.57 -23.01 -15.30
C PHE A 92 -14.76 -21.87 -15.94
N PRO A 93 -13.41 -21.96 -15.99
CA PRO A 93 -12.57 -20.92 -16.58
C PRO A 93 -12.91 -20.61 -18.04
N ARG A 94 -13.19 -19.35 -18.35
CA ARG A 94 -13.62 -18.87 -19.69
C ARG A 94 -13.52 -17.35 -19.82
N GLU A 95 -13.67 -16.86 -21.04
CA GLU A 95 -13.93 -15.44 -21.27
C GLU A 95 -15.38 -15.07 -20.86
N VAL A 96 -15.52 -13.88 -20.29
CA VAL A 96 -16.75 -13.30 -19.75
C VAL A 96 -16.95 -11.94 -20.40
N LEU A 97 -17.73 -11.92 -21.49
CA LEU A 97 -17.99 -10.73 -22.30
C LEU A 97 -19.18 -9.93 -21.75
N HIS A 98 -19.23 -8.62 -22.04
CA HIS A 98 -20.34 -7.71 -21.74
C HIS A 98 -20.80 -7.66 -20.27
N ALA A 99 -19.96 -8.06 -19.31
CA ALA A 99 -20.29 -8.15 -17.90
C ALA A 99 -19.11 -7.75 -17.00
N CYS A 100 -19.43 -7.07 -15.89
CA CYS A 100 -18.46 -6.60 -14.90
C CYS A 100 -18.17 -7.64 -13.80
N TYR A 101 -19.03 -8.65 -13.64
CA TYR A 101 -18.83 -9.75 -12.68
C TYR A 101 -19.58 -11.03 -13.06
N THR A 102 -19.18 -12.15 -12.46
CA THR A 102 -19.95 -13.40 -12.45
C THR A 102 -20.42 -13.72 -11.04
N LYS A 103 -21.69 -14.14 -10.87
CA LYS A 103 -22.18 -14.67 -9.59
C LYS A 103 -21.58 -16.05 -9.36
N VAL A 104 -20.84 -16.23 -8.27
CA VAL A 104 -20.12 -17.49 -7.97
C VAL A 104 -19.93 -17.63 -6.47
N SER A 105 -20.31 -18.78 -5.93
CA SER A 105 -20.14 -19.10 -4.50
C SER A 105 -18.74 -19.65 -4.22
N PRO A 106 -18.22 -19.49 -2.98
CA PRO A 106 -17.05 -20.22 -2.51
C PRO A 106 -17.14 -21.73 -2.78
N SER A 107 -15.99 -22.30 -3.14
CA SER A 107 -15.84 -23.70 -3.56
C SER A 107 -14.52 -24.32 -3.12
N ALA A 108 -13.77 -23.66 -2.24
CA ALA A 108 -12.54 -24.21 -1.67
C ALA A 108 -12.84 -25.50 -0.88
N PRO A 109 -12.01 -26.56 -1.01
CA PRO A 109 -12.07 -27.70 -0.12
C PRO A 109 -11.69 -27.29 1.30
N VAL A 110 -12.55 -27.61 2.27
CA VAL A 110 -12.38 -27.26 3.69
C VAL A 110 -12.64 -28.49 4.57
N GLU A 111 -11.84 -28.64 5.62
CA GLU A 111 -11.97 -29.63 6.70
C GLU A 111 -11.42 -28.97 7.97
N ASP A 112 -12.16 -28.98 9.08
CA ASP A 112 -11.78 -28.32 10.35
C ASP A 112 -11.08 -26.94 10.19
N PRO A 113 -11.74 -25.93 9.59
CA PRO A 113 -11.15 -24.60 9.43
C PRO A 113 -10.97 -23.93 10.80
N GLN A 114 -9.83 -23.26 11.00
CA GLN A 114 -9.51 -22.61 12.27
C GLN A 114 -9.17 -21.14 12.07
N LEU A 115 -9.57 -20.29 13.02
CA LEU A 115 -9.21 -18.88 13.03
C LEU A 115 -7.73 -18.71 13.43
N VAL A 116 -6.94 -18.08 12.56
CA VAL A 116 -5.53 -17.75 12.83
C VAL A 116 -5.42 -16.42 13.57
N ALA A 117 -6.09 -15.40 13.05
CA ALA A 117 -6.11 -14.05 13.59
C ALA A 117 -7.28 -13.24 13.00
N PHE A 118 -7.69 -12.18 13.72
CA PHE A 118 -8.61 -11.16 13.22
C PHE A 118 -8.16 -9.76 13.64
N SER A 119 -8.55 -8.74 12.87
CA SER A 119 -8.23 -7.34 13.17
C SER A 119 -9.40 -6.65 13.87
N GLN A 120 -9.22 -6.27 15.13
CA GLN A 120 -10.21 -5.49 15.90
C GLN A 120 -10.54 -4.15 15.22
N PRO A 121 -9.56 -3.34 14.74
CA PRO A 121 -9.85 -2.13 13.97
C PRO A 121 -10.68 -2.36 12.70
N VAL A 122 -10.66 -3.56 12.09
CA VAL A 122 -11.50 -3.87 10.93
C VAL A 122 -12.88 -4.34 11.35
N ALA A 123 -13.00 -5.11 12.44
CA ALA A 123 -14.30 -5.40 13.05
C ALA A 123 -15.06 -4.11 13.44
N ASP A 124 -14.33 -3.10 13.94
CA ASP A 124 -14.86 -1.76 14.21
C ASP A 124 -15.38 -1.02 12.97
N LEU A 125 -14.73 -1.16 11.81
CA LEU A 125 -15.22 -0.56 10.56
C LEU A 125 -16.57 -1.13 10.11
N LEU A 126 -16.86 -2.37 10.51
CA LEU A 126 -18.05 -3.13 10.13
C LEU A 126 -19.11 -3.19 11.27
N ASP A 127 -18.89 -2.46 12.36
CA ASP A 127 -19.67 -2.50 13.63
C ASP A 127 -19.82 -3.92 14.25
N LEU A 128 -18.98 -4.89 13.90
CA LEU A 128 -19.12 -6.29 14.32
C LEU A 128 -18.76 -6.47 15.81
N ASP A 129 -19.49 -7.33 16.54
CA ASP A 129 -19.08 -7.75 17.90
C ASP A 129 -17.84 -8.64 17.84
N TYR A 130 -16.88 -8.41 18.75
CA TYR A 130 -15.68 -9.23 18.84
C TYR A 130 -15.98 -10.67 19.29
N LYS A 131 -17.12 -10.90 19.95
CA LYS A 131 -17.58 -12.26 20.33
C LYS A 131 -17.89 -13.13 19.13
N GLU A 132 -18.19 -12.56 17.97
CA GLU A 132 -18.45 -13.35 16.76
C GLU A 132 -17.22 -14.19 16.38
N PHE A 133 -16.01 -13.69 16.63
CA PHE A 133 -14.76 -14.42 16.37
C PHE A 133 -14.47 -15.55 17.38
N GLU A 134 -15.22 -15.62 18.50
CA GLU A 134 -15.16 -16.71 19.48
C GLU A 134 -16.13 -17.85 19.11
N ARG A 135 -17.03 -17.66 18.14
CA ARG A 135 -18.02 -18.67 17.74
C ARG A 135 -17.34 -19.86 17.05
N PRO A 136 -17.67 -21.12 17.40
CA PRO A 136 -17.13 -22.30 16.72
C PRO A 136 -17.46 -22.40 15.22
N ASP A 137 -18.53 -21.75 14.76
CA ASP A 137 -18.96 -21.72 13.36
C ASP A 137 -18.34 -20.56 12.55
N PHE A 138 -17.69 -19.57 13.20
CA PHE A 138 -17.06 -18.43 12.51
C PHE A 138 -16.09 -18.86 11.39
N PRO A 139 -15.17 -19.83 11.61
CA PRO A 139 -14.26 -20.27 10.54
C PRO A 139 -14.98 -20.94 9.36
N LEU A 140 -16.17 -21.52 9.54
CA LEU A 140 -16.95 -22.10 8.44
C LEU A 140 -17.47 -21.03 7.49
N PHE A 141 -17.90 -19.88 8.02
CA PHE A 141 -18.35 -18.75 7.19
C PHE A 141 -17.19 -18.12 6.40
N PHE A 142 -16.08 -17.81 7.07
CA PHE A 142 -14.96 -17.09 6.45
C PHE A 142 -13.99 -18.00 5.67
N SER A 143 -14.12 -19.32 5.76
CA SER A 143 -13.54 -20.26 4.78
C SER A 143 -14.47 -20.50 3.57
N GLY A 144 -15.70 -20.00 3.62
CA GLY A 144 -16.71 -20.22 2.58
C GLY A 144 -17.36 -21.61 2.61
N ALA A 145 -17.09 -22.43 3.63
CA ALA A 145 -17.73 -23.73 3.81
C ALA A 145 -19.22 -23.61 4.22
N SER A 146 -19.62 -22.46 4.75
CA SER A 146 -21.03 -22.10 5.02
C SER A 146 -21.32 -20.69 4.52
N PRO A 147 -22.50 -20.42 3.93
CA PRO A 147 -22.86 -19.09 3.47
C PRO A 147 -23.21 -18.17 4.65
N LEU A 148 -22.80 -16.90 4.59
CA LEU A 148 -23.35 -15.86 5.46
C LEU A 148 -24.78 -15.51 5.03
N VAL A 149 -25.66 -15.28 6.00
CA VAL A 149 -27.03 -14.83 5.75
C VAL A 149 -27.01 -13.47 5.04
N GLY A 150 -27.74 -13.36 3.93
CA GLY A 150 -27.84 -12.11 3.15
C GLY A 150 -26.70 -11.84 2.16
N ALA A 151 -25.61 -12.60 2.19
CA ALA A 151 -24.51 -12.47 1.22
C ALA A 151 -24.97 -12.80 -0.22
N LEU A 152 -24.38 -12.12 -1.21
CA LEU A 152 -24.59 -12.37 -2.65
C LEU A 152 -23.24 -12.56 -3.36
N PRO A 153 -22.64 -13.76 -3.31
CA PRO A 153 -21.26 -13.96 -3.77
C PRO A 153 -21.02 -13.72 -5.28
N TYR A 154 -19.97 -12.97 -5.59
CA TYR A 154 -19.51 -12.70 -6.96
C TYR A 154 -17.99 -12.64 -7.10
N ALA A 155 -17.50 -12.72 -8.34
CA ALA A 155 -16.11 -12.46 -8.70
C ALA A 155 -16.06 -11.42 -9.83
N GLN A 156 -15.19 -10.41 -9.73
CA GLN A 156 -15.14 -9.32 -10.70
C GLN A 156 -14.41 -9.72 -11.99
N CYS A 157 -14.91 -9.25 -13.13
CA CYS A 157 -14.23 -9.27 -14.42
C CYS A 157 -13.31 -8.05 -14.53
N TYR A 158 -12.05 -8.27 -14.91
CA TYR A 158 -11.11 -7.21 -15.24
C TYR A 158 -10.00 -7.74 -16.15
N GLY A 159 -9.25 -6.84 -16.77
CA GLY A 159 -8.07 -7.13 -17.57
C GLY A 159 -6.85 -6.44 -16.97
N GLY A 160 -5.79 -6.28 -17.74
CA GLY A 160 -4.68 -5.43 -17.31
C GLY A 160 -3.37 -5.72 -18.01
N HIS A 161 -2.41 -4.84 -17.74
CA HIS A 161 -1.05 -4.98 -18.23
C HIS A 161 -0.17 -5.69 -17.20
N GLN A 162 0.28 -6.91 -17.49
CA GLN A 162 1.24 -7.63 -16.66
C GLN A 162 2.66 -7.37 -17.19
N PHE A 163 3.54 -6.84 -16.34
CA PHE A 163 4.92 -6.46 -16.69
C PHE A 163 5.04 -5.45 -17.87
N GLY A 164 3.98 -4.69 -18.14
CA GLY A 164 3.90 -3.73 -19.25
C GLY A 164 3.23 -4.27 -20.51
N MET A 165 2.97 -5.57 -20.60
CA MET A 165 2.28 -6.21 -21.73
C MET A 165 0.81 -6.43 -21.42
N TRP A 166 -0.09 -6.15 -22.36
CA TRP A 166 -1.51 -6.48 -22.21
C TRP A 166 -1.70 -7.99 -22.04
N ALA A 167 -2.39 -8.40 -20.98
CA ALA A 167 -2.56 -9.81 -20.60
C ALA A 167 -3.95 -10.39 -20.95
N GLY A 168 -4.78 -9.64 -21.68
CA GLY A 168 -6.17 -10.01 -21.97
C GLY A 168 -7.04 -10.01 -20.71
N GLN A 169 -8.02 -10.91 -20.67
CA GLN A 169 -8.86 -11.09 -19.50
C GLN A 169 -8.08 -11.70 -18.33
N LEU A 170 -8.20 -11.05 -17.18
CA LEU A 170 -7.79 -11.55 -15.87
C LEU A 170 -9.06 -11.90 -15.08
N GLY A 171 -9.51 -11.01 -14.19
CA GLY A 171 -10.62 -11.23 -13.27
C GLY A 171 -10.21 -11.90 -11.95
N ASP A 172 -11.13 -11.98 -11.01
CA ASP A 172 -10.89 -12.51 -9.66
C ASP A 172 -10.74 -14.05 -9.65
N GLY A 173 -9.61 -14.53 -10.17
CA GLY A 173 -9.34 -15.95 -10.41
C GLY A 173 -9.07 -16.82 -9.18
N ARG A 174 -9.08 -16.23 -7.98
CA ARG A 174 -8.96 -16.91 -6.67
C ARG A 174 -9.54 -16.06 -5.54
N ALA A 175 -10.52 -15.21 -5.86
CA ALA A 175 -11.14 -14.31 -4.92
C ALA A 175 -12.64 -14.24 -5.20
N ILE A 176 -13.45 -14.17 -4.15
CA ILE A 176 -14.90 -14.13 -4.24
C ILE A 176 -15.37 -13.09 -3.22
N THR A 177 -15.99 -12.01 -3.71
CA THR A 177 -16.65 -11.02 -2.87
C THR A 177 -17.95 -11.61 -2.36
N LEU A 178 -18.16 -11.65 -1.05
CA LEU A 178 -19.39 -12.10 -0.41
C LEU A 178 -20.52 -11.09 -0.59
N GLY A 179 -20.16 -9.81 -0.72
CA GLY A 179 -21.07 -8.71 -0.94
C GLY A 179 -20.51 -7.41 -0.39
N GLU A 180 -21.38 -6.41 -0.32
CA GLU A 180 -21.07 -5.08 0.20
C GLU A 180 -22.00 -4.78 1.39
N ILE A 181 -21.44 -4.31 2.49
CA ILE A 181 -22.21 -3.88 3.67
C ILE A 181 -22.12 -2.38 3.91
N LEU A 182 -23.12 -1.83 4.58
CA LEU A 182 -23.14 -0.45 5.08
C LEU A 182 -22.98 -0.45 6.60
N ASN A 183 -21.98 0.27 7.10
CA ASN A 183 -21.79 0.47 8.54
C ASN A 183 -22.71 1.57 9.10
N SER A 184 -22.64 1.80 10.40
CA SER A 184 -23.39 2.80 11.18
C SER A 184 -23.19 4.25 10.72
N LYS A 185 -22.09 4.53 10.01
CA LYS A 185 -21.78 5.84 9.40
C LYS A 185 -22.25 5.94 7.95
N SER A 186 -22.95 4.92 7.44
CA SER A 186 -23.32 4.76 6.02
C SER A 186 -22.12 4.64 5.07
N GLU A 187 -20.96 4.21 5.57
CA GLU A 187 -19.80 3.89 4.75
C GLU A 187 -19.94 2.47 4.18
N ARG A 188 -19.63 2.31 2.89
CA ARG A 188 -19.68 1.04 2.16
C ARG A 188 -18.38 0.26 2.27
N TRP A 189 -18.47 -1.04 2.51
CA TRP A 189 -17.33 -1.96 2.58
C TRP A 189 -17.63 -3.27 1.84
N GLU A 190 -16.82 -3.60 0.82
CA GLU A 190 -16.80 -4.91 0.16
C GLU A 190 -16.06 -5.93 1.04
N LEU A 191 -16.63 -7.13 1.25
CA LEU A 191 -15.98 -8.25 1.94
C LEU A 191 -15.55 -9.31 0.92
N GLN A 192 -14.25 -9.55 0.74
CA GLN A 192 -13.74 -10.48 -0.28
C GLN A 192 -12.84 -11.59 0.29
N LEU A 193 -13.29 -12.83 0.14
CA LEU A 193 -12.51 -14.02 0.51
C LEU A 193 -11.49 -14.36 -0.59
N LYS A 194 -10.21 -14.33 -0.26
CA LYS A 194 -9.11 -14.71 -1.17
C LYS A 194 -8.59 -16.09 -0.83
N GLY A 195 -8.57 -16.98 -1.82
CA GLY A 195 -8.34 -18.43 -1.68
C GLY A 195 -9.62 -19.27 -1.69
N ALA A 196 -10.78 -18.65 -1.88
CA ALA A 196 -12.11 -19.26 -1.72
C ALA A 196 -12.55 -20.23 -2.83
N GLY A 197 -11.66 -20.63 -3.74
CA GLY A 197 -11.94 -21.60 -4.81
C GLY A 197 -11.96 -21.00 -6.21
N LYS A 198 -12.44 -21.79 -7.17
CA LYS A 198 -12.39 -21.45 -8.60
C LYS A 198 -13.51 -20.50 -9.02
N THR A 199 -13.20 -19.70 -10.03
CA THR A 199 -14.12 -18.79 -10.71
C THR A 199 -13.88 -18.87 -12.23
N PRO A 200 -14.74 -18.29 -13.09
CA PRO A 200 -14.46 -18.16 -14.53
C PRO A 200 -13.11 -17.51 -14.87
N TYR A 201 -12.55 -16.77 -13.90
CA TYR A 201 -11.32 -16.00 -14.02
C TYR A 201 -10.08 -16.77 -13.57
N SER A 202 -10.21 -18.00 -13.05
CA SER A 202 -9.07 -18.79 -12.55
C SER A 202 -8.04 -19.16 -13.64
N ARG A 203 -8.40 -19.06 -14.93
CA ARG A 203 -7.58 -19.49 -16.07
C ARG A 203 -7.13 -20.94 -15.86
N PHE A 204 -5.82 -21.17 -15.67
CA PHE A 204 -5.23 -22.49 -15.44
C PHE A 204 -4.96 -22.80 -13.96
N ALA A 205 -5.29 -21.89 -13.03
CA ALA A 205 -5.01 -22.02 -11.61
C ALA A 205 -6.10 -22.78 -10.85
N ASP A 206 -5.81 -23.11 -9.59
CA ASP A 206 -6.70 -23.88 -8.70
C ASP A 206 -7.73 -23.03 -7.93
N GLY A 207 -7.57 -21.71 -7.88
CA GLY A 207 -8.44 -20.80 -7.11
C GLY A 207 -8.09 -20.69 -5.61
N LEU A 208 -7.02 -21.35 -5.15
CA LEU A 208 -6.70 -21.50 -3.73
C LEU A 208 -5.55 -20.58 -3.28
N ALA A 209 -5.47 -20.33 -1.98
CA ALA A 209 -4.37 -19.64 -1.32
C ALA A 209 -3.77 -20.51 -0.20
N VAL A 210 -2.57 -20.16 0.24
CA VAL A 210 -1.79 -20.91 1.24
C VAL A 210 -1.46 -20.04 2.43
N LEU A 211 -1.34 -20.66 3.60
CA LEU A 211 -1.16 -19.99 4.89
C LEU A 211 -0.01 -18.97 4.84
N ARG A 212 1.12 -19.34 4.24
CA ARG A 212 2.29 -18.46 4.09
C ARG A 212 2.00 -17.12 3.39
N SER A 213 1.34 -17.14 2.24
CA SER A 213 1.01 -15.90 1.51
C SER A 213 -0.16 -15.15 2.16
N SER A 214 -1.10 -15.88 2.77
CA SER A 214 -2.23 -15.34 3.50
C SER A 214 -1.82 -14.59 4.79
N VAL A 215 -0.88 -15.13 5.59
CA VAL A 215 -0.27 -14.46 6.75
C VAL A 215 0.44 -13.16 6.33
N ARG A 216 1.18 -13.19 5.21
CA ARG A 216 1.86 -12.01 4.66
C ARG A 216 0.88 -10.91 4.26
N GLU A 217 -0.20 -11.24 3.56
CA GLU A 217 -1.22 -10.26 3.14
C GLU A 217 -2.00 -9.70 4.33
N PHE A 218 -2.41 -10.56 5.27
CA PHE A 218 -3.10 -10.16 6.50
C PHE A 218 -2.25 -9.20 7.35
N LEU A 219 -1.00 -9.55 7.67
CA LEU A 219 -0.15 -8.67 8.48
C LEU A 219 0.27 -7.41 7.71
N CYS A 220 0.52 -7.49 6.40
CA CYS A 220 0.98 -6.34 5.62
C CYS A 220 -0.11 -5.27 5.43
N SER A 221 -1.36 -5.68 5.16
CA SER A 221 -2.50 -4.77 5.07
C SER A 221 -2.67 -3.97 6.37
N GLU A 222 -2.66 -4.65 7.51
CA GLU A 222 -2.82 -3.98 8.81
C GLU A 222 -1.59 -3.15 9.20
N ALA A 223 -0.36 -3.59 8.86
CA ALA A 223 0.84 -2.79 9.08
C ALA A 223 0.86 -1.49 8.25
N MET A 224 0.46 -1.55 6.98
CA MET A 224 0.39 -0.38 6.11
C MET A 224 -0.67 0.62 6.60
N HIS A 225 -1.82 0.13 7.10
CA HIS A 225 -2.87 0.98 7.66
C HIS A 225 -2.36 1.78 8.88
N HIS A 226 -1.72 1.12 9.84
CA HIS A 226 -1.22 1.76 11.06
C HIS A 226 0.03 2.62 10.84
N LEU A 227 0.72 2.46 9.70
CA LEU A 227 1.71 3.43 9.20
C LEU A 227 1.07 4.67 8.55
N GLY A 228 -0.26 4.75 8.47
CA GLY A 228 -1.00 5.84 7.82
C GLY A 228 -1.02 5.77 6.29
N ILE A 229 -0.71 4.61 5.70
CA ILE A 229 -0.63 4.43 4.24
C ILE A 229 -1.94 3.79 3.75
N PRO A 230 -2.63 4.37 2.73
CA PRO A 230 -3.84 3.79 2.16
C PRO A 230 -3.62 2.36 1.65
N THR A 231 -4.51 1.46 2.06
CA THR A 231 -4.41 0.02 1.78
C THR A 231 -5.79 -0.63 1.88
N THR A 232 -5.97 -1.76 1.19
CA THR A 232 -7.01 -2.73 1.58
C THR A 232 -6.74 -3.23 2.98
N ARG A 233 -7.79 -3.54 3.74
CA ARG A 233 -7.74 -4.07 5.12
C ARG A 233 -7.93 -5.58 5.12
N ALA A 234 -7.64 -6.24 6.24
CA ALA A 234 -7.95 -7.66 6.43
C ALA A 234 -8.72 -7.90 7.73
N LEU A 235 -9.94 -8.42 7.60
CA LEU A 235 -10.83 -8.70 8.74
C LEU A 235 -10.33 -9.92 9.52
N CYS A 236 -10.09 -11.03 8.83
CA CYS A 236 -9.64 -12.28 9.43
C CYS A 236 -8.82 -13.14 8.47
N LEU A 237 -8.08 -14.08 9.05
CA LEU A 237 -7.36 -15.15 8.37
C LEU A 237 -7.80 -16.48 8.97
N VAL A 238 -8.27 -17.41 8.14
CA VAL A 238 -8.64 -18.77 8.53
C VAL A 238 -7.81 -19.80 7.77
N THR A 239 -7.50 -20.93 8.40
CA THR A 239 -7.02 -22.14 7.70
C THR A 239 -8.19 -22.83 7.00
N THR A 240 -7.91 -23.67 6.00
CA THR A 240 -8.92 -24.58 5.41
C THR A 240 -8.80 -26.02 5.92
N GLY A 241 -7.78 -26.33 6.73
CA GLY A 241 -7.35 -27.68 7.14
C GLY A 241 -7.00 -28.64 6.00
N LYS A 242 -7.06 -28.19 4.74
CA LYS A 242 -6.61 -28.94 3.55
C LYS A 242 -5.24 -28.47 3.10
N LEU A 243 -4.47 -29.38 2.53
CA LEU A 243 -3.20 -29.07 1.88
C LEU A 243 -3.42 -28.59 0.44
N VAL A 244 -2.50 -27.73 -0.03
CA VAL A 244 -2.54 -27.10 -1.35
C VAL A 244 -1.17 -27.18 -2.00
N THR A 245 -1.08 -27.78 -3.18
CA THR A 245 0.18 -27.98 -3.89
C THR A 245 0.72 -26.68 -4.49
N ARG A 246 1.96 -26.30 -4.16
CA ARG A 246 2.63 -25.09 -4.66
C ARG A 246 4.08 -25.37 -5.04
N ASP A 247 4.49 -24.88 -6.21
CA ASP A 247 5.90 -24.70 -6.55
C ASP A 247 6.24 -23.22 -6.30
N MET A 248 6.85 -22.93 -5.15
CA MET A 248 7.17 -21.57 -4.72
C MET A 248 8.29 -20.92 -5.54
N PHE A 249 9.18 -21.72 -6.13
CA PHE A 249 10.36 -21.23 -6.86
C PHE A 249 10.23 -21.37 -8.38
N TYR A 250 9.17 -22.03 -8.87
CA TYR A 250 8.97 -22.40 -10.28
C TYR A 250 10.11 -23.26 -10.81
N ASP A 251 10.69 -24.11 -9.95
CA ASP A 251 11.85 -24.96 -10.25
C ASP A 251 11.47 -26.41 -10.61
N GLY A 252 10.18 -26.74 -10.59
CA GLY A 252 9.64 -28.06 -10.87
C GLY A 252 9.47 -28.95 -9.65
N ASN A 253 9.72 -28.46 -8.43
CA ASN A 253 9.61 -29.23 -7.18
C ASN A 253 8.42 -28.73 -6.32
N PRO A 254 7.16 -29.03 -6.71
CA PRO A 254 6.00 -28.66 -5.93
C PRO A 254 6.00 -29.34 -4.55
N LYS A 255 5.48 -28.61 -3.56
CA LYS A 255 5.28 -29.07 -2.18
C LYS A 255 3.85 -28.84 -1.76
N GLU A 256 3.41 -29.56 -0.75
CA GLU A 256 2.14 -29.28 -0.07
C GLU A 256 2.37 -28.19 0.99
N GLU A 257 1.62 -27.10 0.89
CA GLU A 257 1.55 -26.03 1.90
C GLU A 257 0.12 -26.02 2.50
N PRO A 258 -0.07 -25.68 3.79
CA PRO A 258 -1.41 -25.55 4.37
C PRO A 258 -2.28 -24.52 3.63
N GLY A 259 -3.52 -24.87 3.31
CA GLY A 259 -4.49 -23.98 2.70
C GLY A 259 -5.04 -22.95 3.68
N ALA A 260 -5.29 -21.73 3.21
CA ALA A 260 -5.82 -20.65 4.03
C ALA A 260 -6.59 -19.62 3.20
N ILE A 261 -7.50 -18.88 3.85
CA ILE A 261 -8.33 -17.85 3.25
C ILE A 261 -8.21 -16.55 4.06
N VAL A 262 -7.98 -15.43 3.37
CA VAL A 262 -8.03 -14.08 3.96
C VAL A 262 -9.35 -13.43 3.59
N CYS A 263 -10.08 -12.90 4.57
CA CYS A 263 -11.19 -11.97 4.32
C CYS A 263 -10.64 -10.54 4.20
N ARG A 264 -10.55 -10.05 2.97
CA ARG A 264 -10.12 -8.69 2.65
C ARG A 264 -11.30 -7.73 2.74
N VAL A 265 -11.05 -6.51 3.17
CA VAL A 265 -12.06 -5.46 3.32
C VAL A 265 -11.58 -4.18 2.66
N ALA A 266 -12.41 -3.57 1.82
CA ALA A 266 -12.10 -2.32 1.13
C ALA A 266 -13.40 -1.58 0.78
N GLN A 267 -13.34 -0.26 0.57
CA GLN A 267 -14.51 0.48 0.06
C GLN A 267 -14.84 0.11 -1.40
N SER A 268 -13.84 -0.35 -2.16
CA SER A 268 -13.99 -0.89 -3.50
C SER A 268 -12.83 -1.83 -3.84
N PHE A 269 -13.09 -2.87 -4.65
CA PHE A 269 -12.08 -3.70 -5.30
C PHE A 269 -11.87 -3.38 -6.79
N LEU A 270 -12.48 -2.29 -7.29
CA LEU A 270 -12.27 -1.76 -8.65
C LEU A 270 -10.81 -1.37 -8.91
N ARG A 271 -10.39 -1.48 -10.17
CA ARG A 271 -9.00 -1.35 -10.63
C ARG A 271 -9.00 -0.67 -12.00
N PHE A 272 -7.89 -0.08 -12.43
CA PHE A 272 -7.76 0.38 -13.83
C PHE A 272 -8.08 -0.76 -14.83
N GLY A 273 -7.71 -2.00 -14.47
CA GLY A 273 -8.06 -3.22 -15.20
C GLY A 273 -9.55 -3.47 -15.41
N SER A 274 -10.41 -3.04 -14.47
CA SER A 274 -11.87 -3.21 -14.55
C SER A 274 -12.48 -2.41 -15.71
N TYR A 275 -11.87 -1.27 -16.04
CA TYR A 275 -12.25 -0.44 -17.19
C TYR A 275 -11.53 -0.89 -18.46
N GLN A 276 -10.23 -1.20 -18.34
CA GLN A 276 -9.38 -1.58 -19.48
C GLN A 276 -9.89 -2.80 -20.24
N ILE A 277 -10.51 -3.78 -19.56
CA ILE A 277 -11.05 -4.96 -20.26
C ILE A 277 -12.17 -4.57 -21.23
N HIS A 278 -13.06 -3.68 -20.83
CA HIS A 278 -14.17 -3.23 -21.65
C HIS A 278 -13.68 -2.35 -22.81
N ALA A 279 -12.78 -1.38 -22.55
CA ALA A 279 -12.17 -0.60 -23.62
C ALA A 279 -11.38 -1.46 -24.64
N SER A 280 -10.73 -2.54 -24.19
CA SER A 280 -9.95 -3.44 -25.07
C SER A 280 -10.81 -4.27 -26.03
N ARG A 281 -12.13 -4.34 -25.81
CA ARG A 281 -13.08 -5.12 -26.63
C ARG A 281 -13.74 -4.31 -27.75
N GLY A 282 -13.46 -3.01 -27.83
CA GLY A 282 -14.00 -2.13 -28.87
C GLY A 282 -15.38 -1.55 -28.52
N GLU A 283 -16.05 -1.00 -29.54
CA GLU A 283 -17.20 -0.11 -29.38
C GLU A 283 -18.37 -0.68 -28.57
N GLU A 284 -18.63 -2.00 -28.69
CA GLU A 284 -19.72 -2.69 -27.99
C GLU A 284 -19.61 -2.62 -26.46
N ASP A 285 -18.39 -2.64 -25.91
CA ASP A 285 -18.14 -2.61 -24.46
C ASP A 285 -17.79 -1.19 -23.94
N LEU A 286 -17.61 -0.18 -24.81
CA LEU A 286 -17.29 1.19 -24.37
C LEU A 286 -18.38 1.81 -23.47
N GLY A 287 -19.64 1.40 -23.67
CA GLY A 287 -20.74 1.77 -22.77
C GLY A 287 -20.51 1.32 -21.32
N LEU A 288 -19.89 0.16 -21.11
CA LEU A 288 -19.59 -0.38 -19.78
C LEU A 288 -18.48 0.40 -19.07
N VAL A 289 -17.54 1.00 -19.82
CA VAL A 289 -16.53 1.92 -19.25
C VAL A 289 -17.21 3.14 -18.64
N ARG A 290 -18.26 3.66 -19.28
CA ARG A 290 -19.07 4.78 -18.76
C ARG A 290 -19.88 4.38 -17.54
N VAL A 291 -20.62 3.25 -17.61
CA VAL A 291 -21.40 2.73 -16.49
C VAL A 291 -20.53 2.47 -15.25
N LEU A 292 -19.31 1.95 -15.41
CA LEU A 292 -18.36 1.78 -14.30
C LEU A 292 -17.85 3.12 -13.75
N ALA A 293 -17.65 4.13 -14.60
CA ALA A 293 -17.23 5.47 -14.18
C ALA A 293 -18.35 6.16 -13.40
N ASP A 294 -19.58 6.12 -13.89
CA ASP A 294 -20.77 6.66 -13.22
C ASP A 294 -21.00 5.98 -11.86
N TYR A 295 -20.92 4.64 -11.80
CA TYR A 295 -20.97 3.87 -10.54
C TYR A 295 -19.90 4.33 -9.55
N THR A 296 -18.65 4.50 -10.03
CA THR A 296 -17.52 4.88 -9.18
C THR A 296 -17.64 6.30 -8.66
N ILE A 297 -18.10 7.24 -9.51
CA ILE A 297 -18.39 8.61 -9.09
C ILE A 297 -19.49 8.61 -8.03
N LYS A 298 -20.64 7.99 -8.31
CA LYS A 298 -21.80 7.93 -7.41
C LYS A 298 -21.49 7.34 -6.04
N HIS A 299 -20.78 6.20 -5.97
CA HIS A 299 -20.59 5.46 -4.71
C HIS A 299 -19.24 5.70 -4.02
N HIS A 300 -18.21 6.20 -4.72
CA HIS A 300 -16.87 6.37 -4.16
C HIS A 300 -16.33 7.81 -4.28
N PHE A 301 -16.88 8.65 -5.17
CA PHE A 301 -16.50 10.06 -5.31
C PHE A 301 -17.72 11.02 -5.43
N PRO A 302 -18.78 10.91 -4.58
CA PRO A 302 -20.03 11.67 -4.74
C PRO A 302 -19.87 13.20 -4.59
N HIS A 303 -18.72 13.65 -4.08
CA HIS A 303 -18.37 15.07 -4.07
C HIS A 303 -18.17 15.65 -5.48
N ILE A 304 -17.82 14.82 -6.47
CA ILE A 304 -17.63 15.24 -7.87
C ILE A 304 -18.97 15.61 -8.52
N GLU A 305 -20.06 14.88 -8.23
CA GLU A 305 -21.40 15.19 -8.76
C GLU A 305 -21.90 16.58 -8.34
N ASN A 306 -21.42 17.07 -7.20
CA ASN A 306 -21.82 18.35 -6.60
C ASN A 306 -20.91 19.53 -6.99
N MET A 307 -19.85 19.30 -7.78
CA MET A 307 -18.97 20.36 -8.28
C MET A 307 -19.65 21.16 -9.40
N SER A 308 -19.63 22.49 -9.31
CA SER A 308 -20.21 23.32 -10.36
C SER A 308 -19.31 23.36 -11.61
N LYS A 309 -19.88 23.28 -12.82
CA LYS A 309 -19.11 23.44 -14.07
C LYS A 309 -18.37 24.80 -14.17
N SER A 310 -18.80 25.79 -13.38
CA SER A 310 -18.18 27.12 -13.24
C SER A 310 -16.96 27.16 -12.31
N GLU A 311 -16.77 26.15 -11.45
CA GLU A 311 -15.49 25.87 -10.77
C GLU A 311 -14.57 25.03 -11.67
N GLY A 312 -14.76 25.15 -12.99
CA GLY A 312 -13.87 24.58 -13.99
C GLY A 312 -12.42 24.96 -13.67
N LEU A 313 -11.62 23.93 -13.41
CA LEU A 313 -10.19 24.03 -13.13
C LEU A 313 -9.57 25.05 -14.08
N SER A 314 -9.09 26.16 -13.54
CA SER A 314 -8.36 27.14 -14.36
C SER A 314 -7.05 26.48 -14.76
N PHE A 315 -7.03 25.86 -15.95
CA PHE A 315 -5.86 25.20 -16.53
C PHE A 315 -4.81 26.24 -16.94
N SER A 316 -4.21 26.89 -15.94
CA SER A 316 -2.96 27.60 -16.09
C SER A 316 -1.86 26.55 -16.19
N THR A 317 -1.60 26.08 -17.41
CA THR A 317 -0.30 25.48 -17.76
C THR A 317 0.74 26.54 -17.49
N GLY A 318 1.49 26.39 -16.40
CA GLY A 318 2.58 27.30 -16.11
C GLY A 318 3.70 27.06 -17.11
N ASP A 319 4.06 28.09 -17.90
CA ASP A 319 5.34 28.13 -18.60
C ASP A 319 6.48 28.33 -17.58
N GLU A 320 6.66 27.34 -16.69
CA GLU A 320 7.88 27.16 -15.92
C GLU A 320 8.64 25.95 -16.49
N ASP A 321 9.95 26.11 -16.62
CA ASP A 321 10.88 25.11 -17.16
C ASP A 321 10.97 23.91 -16.20
N HIS A 322 9.95 23.06 -16.23
CA HIS A 322 9.88 21.80 -15.50
C HIS A 322 10.83 20.80 -16.14
N SER A 323 12.12 20.97 -15.85
CA SER A 323 13.17 19.99 -16.12
C SER A 323 12.66 18.61 -15.71
N VAL A 324 12.55 17.69 -16.68
CA VAL A 324 12.02 16.33 -16.49
C VAL A 324 12.58 15.75 -15.20
N VAL A 325 11.70 15.50 -14.22
CA VAL A 325 12.13 15.14 -12.87
C VAL A 325 12.76 13.75 -12.92
N ASP A 326 14.08 13.70 -12.81
CA ASP A 326 14.84 12.44 -12.75
C ASP A 326 14.60 11.72 -11.41
N LEU A 327 13.54 10.92 -11.41
CA LEU A 327 13.10 10.07 -10.29
C LEU A 327 14.05 8.89 -10.03
N THR A 328 15.00 8.60 -10.95
CA THR A 328 15.90 7.44 -10.87
C THR A 328 16.97 7.54 -9.78
N SER A 329 17.06 8.68 -9.09
CA SER A 329 18.10 8.98 -8.09
C SER A 329 17.92 8.28 -6.73
N ASN A 330 16.74 7.71 -6.43
CA ASN A 330 16.45 7.03 -5.15
C ASN A 330 16.73 5.51 -5.17
N LYS A 331 17.98 5.11 -5.44
CA LYS A 331 18.42 3.71 -5.50
C LYS A 331 18.67 3.10 -4.11
N TYR A 332 17.68 3.13 -3.22
CA TYR A 332 17.84 2.60 -1.86
C TYR A 332 17.81 1.06 -1.79
N ALA A 333 17.11 0.41 -2.73
CA ALA A 333 17.19 -1.02 -2.93
C ALA A 333 16.88 -1.31 -4.39
N ASP A 334 17.83 -1.89 -5.14
CA ASP A 334 17.46 -2.85 -6.21
C ASP A 334 18.63 -3.62 -6.84
N LEU A 335 18.25 -4.71 -7.52
CA LEU A 335 19.00 -5.30 -8.62
C LEU A 335 18.71 -4.45 -9.88
N PRO A 336 19.69 -3.80 -10.52
CA PRO A 336 19.44 -2.93 -11.67
C PRO A 336 18.66 -3.65 -12.80
N GLY A 337 17.66 -2.97 -13.36
CA GLY A 337 16.95 -3.41 -14.57
C GLY A 337 15.64 -4.21 -14.37
N ARG A 338 15.13 -4.37 -13.14
CA ARG A 338 13.79 -4.95 -12.91
C ARG A 338 12.69 -3.89 -13.04
N ARG A 339 11.53 -4.22 -13.63
CA ARG A 339 10.44 -3.26 -13.89
C ARG A 339 9.87 -2.63 -12.62
N TYR A 340 9.49 -3.45 -11.64
CA TYR A 340 8.84 -3.02 -10.39
C TYR A 340 9.84 -2.76 -9.25
N CYS A 341 11.03 -2.32 -9.63
CA CYS A 341 12.11 -1.86 -8.75
C CYS A 341 11.62 -0.72 -7.84
N PHE A 342 12.12 -0.62 -6.59
CA PHE A 342 11.65 0.42 -5.64
C PHE A 342 11.82 1.83 -6.22
N ALA A 343 12.98 2.11 -6.80
CA ALA A 343 13.26 3.40 -7.44
C ALA A 343 12.38 3.68 -8.67
N ASN A 344 11.83 2.64 -9.31
CA ASN A 344 11.00 2.77 -10.52
C ASN A 344 9.50 2.89 -10.19
N GLN A 345 9.07 2.70 -8.94
CA GLN A 345 7.64 2.74 -8.59
C GLN A 345 6.93 4.05 -8.97
N PRO A 346 7.55 5.25 -8.85
CA PRO A 346 6.94 6.51 -9.30
C PRO A 346 6.65 6.52 -10.81
N ASP A 347 7.63 6.13 -11.63
CA ASP A 347 7.49 6.07 -13.10
C ASP A 347 6.45 5.02 -13.52
N ILE A 348 6.41 3.88 -12.82
CA ILE A 348 5.38 2.85 -13.03
C ILE A 348 3.98 3.35 -12.64
N GLY A 349 3.88 4.17 -11.60
CA GLY A 349 2.63 4.83 -11.21
C GLY A 349 2.11 5.76 -12.31
N LEU A 350 2.98 6.64 -12.83
CA LEU A 350 2.66 7.50 -13.98
C LEU A 350 2.27 6.69 -15.22
N TRP A 351 3.02 5.64 -15.53
CA TRP A 351 2.70 4.75 -16.65
C TRP A 351 1.33 4.07 -16.50
N ASN A 352 0.99 3.60 -15.30
CA ASN A 352 -0.33 3.03 -15.02
C ASN A 352 -1.46 4.06 -15.19
N ILE A 353 -1.22 5.33 -14.81
CA ILE A 353 -2.17 6.43 -15.04
C ILE A 353 -2.34 6.70 -16.53
N ALA A 354 -1.27 6.72 -17.32
CA ALA A 354 -1.36 6.85 -18.77
C ALA A 354 -2.21 5.74 -19.42
N GLN A 355 -2.00 4.47 -19.02
CA GLN A 355 -2.86 3.37 -19.50
C GLN A 355 -4.33 3.52 -19.05
N PHE A 356 -4.61 4.25 -17.96
CA PHE A 356 -5.98 4.51 -17.51
C PHE A 356 -6.61 5.72 -18.21
N THR A 357 -5.88 6.82 -18.44
CA THR A 357 -6.39 7.97 -19.22
C THR A 357 -6.71 7.56 -20.65
N THR A 358 -5.87 6.74 -21.31
CA THR A 358 -6.20 6.17 -22.63
C THR A 358 -7.51 5.35 -22.62
N THR A 359 -7.81 4.66 -21.52
CA THR A 359 -9.06 3.89 -21.35
C THR A 359 -10.27 4.82 -21.29
N LEU A 360 -10.16 5.95 -20.58
CA LEU A 360 -11.23 6.96 -20.47
C LEU A 360 -11.40 7.75 -21.77
N GLN A 361 -10.31 8.07 -22.47
CA GLN A 361 -10.34 8.71 -23.80
C GLN A 361 -11.02 7.81 -24.85
N ALA A 362 -10.74 6.50 -24.84
CA ALA A 362 -11.39 5.54 -25.73
C ALA A 362 -12.91 5.51 -25.53
N ALA A 363 -13.40 5.66 -24.29
CA ALA A 363 -14.83 5.78 -23.99
C ALA A 363 -15.39 7.20 -24.19
N HIS A 364 -14.58 8.16 -24.67
CA HIS A 364 -14.87 9.60 -24.76
C HIS A 364 -15.41 10.20 -23.44
N LEU A 365 -14.80 9.83 -22.31
CA LEU A 365 -15.08 10.40 -20.99
C LEU A 365 -14.18 11.60 -20.67
N ILE A 366 -12.99 11.68 -21.28
CA ILE A 366 -12.05 12.80 -21.17
C ILE A 366 -11.39 13.08 -22.54
N ASP A 367 -10.89 14.30 -22.74
CA ASP A 367 -10.10 14.68 -23.92
C ASP A 367 -8.57 14.53 -23.72
N GLU A 368 -7.78 14.90 -24.73
CA GLU A 368 -6.31 14.84 -24.69
C GLU A 368 -5.69 15.84 -23.70
N LYS A 369 -6.29 17.02 -23.51
CA LYS A 369 -5.79 18.03 -22.57
C LYS A 369 -6.03 17.59 -21.13
N GLU A 370 -7.21 17.03 -20.85
CA GLU A 370 -7.56 16.46 -19.54
C GLU A 370 -6.67 15.26 -19.20
N ALA A 371 -6.38 14.39 -20.17
CA ALA A 371 -5.44 13.28 -20.00
C ALA A 371 -4.01 13.76 -19.70
N ASN A 372 -3.52 14.76 -20.44
CA ASN A 372 -2.19 15.36 -20.21
C ASN A 372 -2.11 16.06 -18.84
N TYR A 373 -3.15 16.80 -18.46
CA TYR A 373 -3.25 17.43 -17.14
C TYR A 373 -3.19 16.40 -15.99
N ALA A 374 -3.90 15.27 -16.11
CA ALA A 374 -3.87 14.21 -15.10
C ALA A 374 -2.46 13.62 -14.90
N MET A 375 -1.70 13.45 -15.99
CA MET A 375 -0.32 12.96 -15.96
C MET A 375 0.65 13.98 -15.33
N GLU A 376 0.56 15.26 -15.72
CA GLU A 376 1.35 16.34 -15.13
C GLU A 376 1.04 16.49 -13.63
N ARG A 377 -0.25 16.48 -13.27
CA ARG A 377 -0.71 16.63 -11.88
C ARG A 377 -0.19 15.51 -10.98
N TYR A 378 -0.07 14.28 -11.49
CA TYR A 378 0.54 13.17 -10.76
C TYR A 378 2.00 13.46 -10.40
N GLY A 379 2.82 13.88 -11.38
CA GLY A 379 4.25 14.15 -11.16
C GLY A 379 4.46 15.23 -10.09
N THR A 380 3.73 16.35 -10.19
CA THR A 380 3.76 17.42 -9.20
C THR A 380 3.27 16.93 -7.84
N ARG A 381 2.13 16.22 -7.77
CA ARG A 381 1.58 15.74 -6.49
C ARG A 381 2.49 14.76 -5.77
N PHE A 382 3.09 13.82 -6.52
CA PHE A 382 4.05 12.86 -5.99
C PHE A 382 5.25 13.59 -5.36
N MET A 383 5.79 14.58 -6.06
CA MET A 383 6.92 15.37 -5.55
C MET A 383 6.55 16.26 -4.38
N ASP A 384 5.35 16.83 -4.33
CA ASP A 384 4.84 17.58 -3.17
C ASP A 384 4.82 16.69 -1.91
N ASP A 385 4.17 15.52 -2.01
CA ASP A 385 3.99 14.60 -0.88
C ASP A 385 5.34 13.98 -0.45
N TYR A 386 6.20 13.61 -1.40
CA TYR A 386 7.56 13.14 -1.10
C TYR A 386 8.39 14.18 -0.33
N GLN A 387 8.34 15.45 -0.76
CA GLN A 387 9.04 16.54 -0.08
C GLN A 387 8.53 16.75 1.35
N VAL A 388 7.20 16.75 1.54
CA VAL A 388 6.57 16.87 2.88
C VAL A 388 6.97 15.71 3.78
N ILE A 389 6.89 14.47 3.29
CA ILE A 389 7.25 13.27 4.07
C ILE A 389 8.73 13.33 4.45
N MET A 390 9.64 13.50 3.49
CA MET A 390 11.08 13.50 3.79
C MET A 390 11.50 14.64 4.73
N THR A 391 10.91 15.83 4.58
CA THR A 391 11.14 16.96 5.49
C THR A 391 10.79 16.60 6.93
N LYS A 392 9.62 15.99 7.15
CA LYS A 392 9.19 15.50 8.48
C LYS A 392 10.11 14.39 9.00
N LYS A 393 10.50 13.43 8.15
CA LYS A 393 11.39 12.32 8.54
C LYS A 393 12.77 12.77 9.02
N LEU A 394 13.29 13.90 8.49
CA LEU A 394 14.52 14.54 8.97
C LEU A 394 14.27 15.60 10.06
N GLY A 395 13.03 15.88 10.48
CA GLY A 395 12.74 16.91 11.48
C GLY A 395 13.14 18.33 11.06
N LEU A 396 13.16 18.62 9.75
CA LEU A 396 13.57 19.91 9.19
C LEU A 396 12.37 20.86 9.05
N PRO A 397 12.60 22.19 9.06
CA PRO A 397 11.54 23.17 8.80
C PRO A 397 11.17 23.26 7.30
N LYS A 398 12.07 22.86 6.39
CA LYS A 398 11.92 22.95 4.93
C LYS A 398 12.65 21.79 4.23
N TYR A 399 12.24 21.51 3.00
CA TYR A 399 12.88 20.49 2.16
C TYR A 399 14.26 20.92 1.67
N ASN A 400 15.30 20.15 1.99
CA ASN A 400 16.67 20.36 1.52
C ASN A 400 17.10 19.20 0.59
N LYS A 401 16.96 19.41 -0.73
CA LYS A 401 17.26 18.41 -1.77
C LYS A 401 18.71 17.89 -1.70
N GLN A 402 19.68 18.78 -1.46
CA GLN A 402 21.10 18.41 -1.46
C GLN A 402 21.44 17.52 -0.26
N LEU A 403 20.96 17.90 0.92
CA LEU A 403 21.15 17.14 2.16
C LEU A 403 20.50 15.75 2.08
N ILE A 404 19.27 15.67 1.55
CA ILE A 404 18.52 14.41 1.40
C ILE A 404 19.17 13.50 0.35
N ASN A 405 19.58 14.04 -0.81
CA ASN A 405 20.25 13.23 -1.83
C ASN A 405 21.60 12.68 -1.31
N LYS A 406 22.37 13.49 -0.56
CA LYS A 406 23.63 13.05 0.05
C LYS A 406 23.41 12.01 1.15
N LEU A 407 22.36 12.15 1.95
CA LEU A 407 21.95 11.16 2.95
C LEU A 407 21.68 9.81 2.29
N LEU A 408 20.75 9.78 1.33
CA LEU A 408 20.31 8.54 0.68
C LEU A 408 21.46 7.89 -0.12
N THR A 409 22.38 8.69 -0.68
CA THR A 409 23.62 8.19 -1.28
C THR A 409 24.53 7.49 -0.26
N ASN A 410 24.83 8.14 0.88
CA ASN A 410 25.66 7.54 1.93
C ASN A 410 25.02 6.26 2.47
N MET A 411 23.72 6.30 2.78
CA MET A 411 22.95 5.15 3.25
C MET A 411 22.98 3.96 2.29
N ALA A 412 22.85 4.21 0.97
CA ALA A 412 22.89 3.16 -0.05
C ALA A 412 24.29 2.54 -0.21
N VAL A 413 25.35 3.37 -0.17
CA VAL A 413 26.76 2.90 -0.24
C VAL A 413 27.09 2.03 0.98
N ASP A 414 26.73 2.48 2.17
CA ASP A 414 27.06 1.80 3.44
C ASP A 414 26.00 0.78 3.88
N LYS A 415 24.97 0.53 3.04
CA LYS A 415 23.87 -0.44 3.24
C LYS A 415 23.15 -0.29 4.59
N VAL A 416 22.94 0.95 5.01
CA VAL A 416 22.32 1.29 6.30
C VAL A 416 20.84 0.87 6.31
N ASP A 417 20.33 0.40 7.44
CA ASP A 417 18.91 0.10 7.59
C ASP A 417 18.07 1.38 7.61
N TYR A 418 17.18 1.53 6.62
CA TYR A 418 16.39 2.75 6.39
C TYR A 418 15.58 3.14 7.64
N THR A 419 14.79 2.21 8.16
CA THR A 419 13.89 2.45 9.29
C THR A 419 14.65 2.81 10.56
N ASN A 420 15.62 1.98 10.93
CA ASN A 420 16.37 2.17 12.16
C ASN A 420 17.23 3.44 12.10
N PHE A 421 17.77 3.82 10.93
CA PHE A 421 18.47 5.09 10.77
C PHE A 421 17.54 6.28 11.04
N PHE A 422 16.38 6.36 10.37
CA PHE A 422 15.46 7.47 10.58
C PHE A 422 14.92 7.54 12.02
N ARG A 423 14.70 6.40 12.67
CA ARG A 423 14.32 6.36 14.10
C ARG A 423 15.48 6.75 15.04
N THR A 424 16.73 6.45 14.69
CA THR A 424 17.89 6.81 15.53
C THR A 424 18.32 8.27 15.33
N LEU A 425 18.08 8.83 14.13
CA LEU A 425 18.39 10.23 13.78
C LEU A 425 17.68 11.25 14.70
N SER A 426 16.53 10.91 15.28
CA SER A 426 15.80 11.79 16.23
C SER A 426 16.57 12.06 17.53
N ASN A 427 17.63 11.30 17.81
CA ASN A 427 18.48 11.48 18.99
C ASN A 427 19.68 12.43 18.76
N ILE A 428 19.92 12.87 17.52
CA ILE A 428 20.93 13.90 17.22
C ILE A 428 20.51 15.22 17.87
N LYS A 429 21.45 15.88 18.55
CA LYS A 429 21.26 17.20 19.19
C LYS A 429 21.66 18.33 18.23
N ALA A 430 20.98 19.47 18.29
CA ALA A 430 21.22 20.61 17.40
C ALA A 430 22.39 21.51 17.85
N ASP A 431 23.47 20.90 18.37
CA ASP A 431 24.63 21.59 18.94
C ASP A 431 25.85 21.50 17.99
N THR A 432 26.31 22.65 17.51
CA THR A 432 27.46 22.77 16.61
C THR A 432 28.81 22.63 17.32
N ASN A 433 28.85 22.55 18.65
CA ASN A 433 30.07 22.46 19.44
C ASN A 433 30.51 21.01 19.73
N ILE A 434 29.69 20.01 19.39
CA ILE A 434 30.00 18.59 19.59
C ILE A 434 31.25 18.21 18.78
N PRO A 435 32.30 17.62 19.40
CA PRO A 435 33.50 17.19 18.69
C PRO A 435 33.23 16.15 17.59
N ASP A 436 34.02 16.20 16.51
CA ASP A 436 33.92 15.29 15.36
C ASP A 436 33.91 13.79 15.72
N GLU A 437 34.62 13.43 16.79
CA GLU A 437 34.75 12.07 17.30
C GLU A 437 33.48 11.58 18.01
N GLU A 438 32.70 12.50 18.57
CA GLU A 438 31.45 12.24 19.31
C GLU A 438 30.20 12.32 18.43
N LEU A 439 30.26 13.11 17.33
CA LEU A 439 29.13 13.34 16.43
C LEU A 439 28.41 12.06 15.97
N LEU A 440 29.14 10.98 15.68
CA LEU A 440 28.55 9.72 15.20
C LEU A 440 28.09 8.77 16.32
N VAL A 441 28.35 9.07 17.60
CA VAL A 441 28.01 8.20 18.74
C VAL A 441 26.52 7.85 18.80
N PRO A 442 25.56 8.79 18.61
CA PRO A 442 24.13 8.45 18.61
C PRO A 442 23.72 7.49 17.49
N LEU A 443 24.44 7.47 16.36
CA LEU A 443 24.15 6.64 15.18
C LEU A 443 24.92 5.30 15.17
N LYS A 444 25.69 4.99 16.22
CA LYS A 444 26.55 3.80 16.28
C LYS A 444 25.81 2.46 16.09
N SER A 445 24.52 2.40 16.46
CA SER A 445 23.68 1.21 16.29
C SER A 445 23.30 0.91 14.83
N VAL A 446 23.41 1.89 13.93
CA VAL A 446 23.04 1.78 12.51
C VAL A 446 24.21 1.97 11.55
N LEU A 447 25.30 2.61 12.00
CA LEU A 447 26.56 2.76 11.26
C LEU A 447 27.58 1.71 11.70
N LEU A 448 27.27 0.43 11.43
CA LEU A 448 28.11 -0.71 11.81
C LEU A 448 29.37 -0.80 10.93
N ASP A 449 30.54 -0.95 11.55
CA ASP A 449 31.83 -1.28 10.93
C ASP A 449 32.28 -0.45 9.71
N ILE A 450 31.90 0.84 9.67
CA ILE A 450 32.31 1.76 8.61
C ILE A 450 33.79 2.19 8.70
N GLY A 451 34.49 2.17 7.56
CA GLY A 451 35.90 2.59 7.43
C GLY A 451 36.11 4.10 7.58
N LYS A 452 37.38 4.53 7.72
CA LYS A 452 37.75 5.94 8.01
C LYS A 452 37.14 6.95 7.02
N GLU A 453 37.32 6.73 5.72
CA GLU A 453 36.75 7.58 4.66
C GLU A 453 35.22 7.68 4.74
N ARG A 454 34.54 6.58 5.07
CA ARG A 454 33.08 6.56 5.24
C ARG A 454 32.66 7.31 6.50
N LYS A 455 33.40 7.21 7.61
CA LYS A 455 33.19 8.05 8.80
C LYS A 455 33.31 9.53 8.47
N GLU A 456 34.33 9.94 7.73
CA GLU A 456 34.50 11.33 7.29
C GLU A 456 33.31 11.81 6.42
N ALA A 457 32.82 10.97 5.50
CA ALA A 457 31.63 11.26 4.69
C ALA A 457 30.33 11.37 5.50
N TRP A 458 30.19 10.62 6.61
CA TRP A 458 29.06 10.71 7.53
C TRP A 458 29.17 11.93 8.46
N THR A 459 30.33 12.19 9.05
CA THR A 459 30.59 13.38 9.87
C THR A 459 30.39 14.66 9.08
N SER A 460 30.85 14.72 7.83
CA SER A 460 30.61 15.85 6.91
C SER A 460 29.12 16.09 6.67
N TRP A 461 28.34 15.04 6.37
CA TRP A 461 26.90 15.15 6.21
C TRP A 461 26.19 15.60 7.50
N LEU A 462 26.59 15.02 8.64
CA LEU A 462 25.95 15.28 9.93
C LEU A 462 26.22 16.70 10.43
N LYS A 463 27.40 17.28 10.16
CA LYS A 463 27.68 18.70 10.40
C LYS A 463 26.73 19.61 9.61
N THR A 464 26.48 19.30 8.34
CA THR A 464 25.52 20.06 7.51
C THR A 464 24.10 19.94 8.07
N TYR A 465 23.68 18.74 8.49
CA TYR A 465 22.38 18.53 9.13
C TYR A 465 22.24 19.30 10.45
N ILE A 466 23.22 19.23 11.35
CA ILE A 466 23.20 19.96 12.64
C ILE A 466 23.17 21.47 12.43
N HIS A 467 23.86 22.00 11.41
CA HIS A 467 23.78 23.42 11.07
C HIS A 467 22.37 23.83 10.60
N GLU A 468 21.73 23.04 9.74
CA GLU A 468 20.33 23.23 9.33
C GLU A 468 19.35 23.13 10.53
N LEU A 469 19.62 22.23 11.48
CA LEU A 469 18.83 22.12 12.72
C LEU A 469 19.01 23.34 13.63
N SER A 470 20.25 23.77 13.88
CA SER A 470 20.55 24.89 14.78
C SER A 470 19.96 26.22 14.30
N THR A 471 19.75 26.36 12.99
CA THR A 471 19.10 27.53 12.36
C THR A 471 17.58 27.43 12.27
N SER A 472 16.98 26.27 12.61
CA SER A 472 15.52 26.06 12.53
C SER A 472 14.71 26.70 13.65
N GLY A 473 15.33 26.92 14.82
CA GLY A 473 14.65 27.39 16.04
C GLY A 473 13.77 26.35 16.75
N ILE A 474 13.74 25.10 16.29
CA ILE A 474 12.97 24.00 16.90
C ILE A 474 13.81 23.33 18.00
N SER A 475 13.24 23.13 19.19
CA SER A 475 13.97 22.45 20.27
C SER A 475 14.22 20.97 19.96
N ASP A 476 15.25 20.39 20.58
CA ASP A 476 15.59 18.98 20.36
C ASP A 476 14.48 18.01 20.77
N ASP A 477 13.71 18.33 21.82
CA ASP A 477 12.66 17.45 22.34
C ASP A 477 11.37 17.56 21.52
N GLU A 478 11.00 18.77 21.04
CA GLU A 478 9.91 18.95 20.07
C GLU A 478 10.24 18.25 18.74
N ARG A 479 11.47 18.43 18.24
CA ARG A 479 11.93 17.76 17.02
C ARG A 479 11.92 16.25 17.19
N LYS A 480 12.43 15.72 18.30
CA LYS A 480 12.42 14.29 18.57
C LYS A 480 11.01 13.72 18.60
N THR A 481 10.09 14.38 19.30
CA THR A 481 8.67 13.99 19.36
C THR A 481 8.03 13.97 17.97
N SER A 482 8.26 15.01 17.16
CA SER A 482 7.78 15.11 15.78
C SER A 482 8.35 14.01 14.87
N MET A 483 9.66 13.77 14.95
CA MET A 483 10.34 12.73 14.17
C MET A 483 9.90 11.33 14.56
N ASP A 484 9.79 11.02 15.86
CA ASP A 484 9.40 9.70 16.35
C ASP A 484 7.93 9.38 15.99
N GLY A 485 7.07 10.40 15.85
CA GLY A 485 5.70 10.27 15.34
C GLY A 485 5.57 10.03 13.82
N VAL A 486 6.66 10.12 13.04
CA VAL A 486 6.67 9.83 11.58
C VAL A 486 7.72 8.79 11.15
N ASN A 487 8.66 8.46 12.05
CA ASN A 487 9.69 7.46 11.86
C ASN A 487 9.34 6.24 12.73
N PRO A 488 8.75 5.18 12.13
CA PRO A 488 8.32 4.03 12.91
C PRO A 488 9.52 3.31 13.53
N LYS A 489 9.34 2.82 14.76
CA LYS A 489 10.29 1.90 15.39
C LYS A 489 10.13 0.48 14.87
N TYR A 490 8.91 0.08 14.56
CA TYR A 490 8.57 -1.26 14.09
C TYR A 490 8.00 -1.20 12.67
N ILE A 491 8.52 -2.06 11.80
CA ILE A 491 7.95 -2.34 10.48
C ILE A 491 7.82 -3.84 10.30
N LEU A 492 6.90 -4.27 9.46
CA LEU A 492 6.71 -5.68 9.16
C LEU A 492 7.85 -6.21 8.27
N ARG A 493 8.95 -6.63 8.90
CA ARG A 493 10.14 -7.16 8.20
C ARG A 493 9.88 -8.59 7.72
N ASN A 494 10.39 -8.92 6.54
CA ASN A 494 10.21 -10.24 5.91
C ASN A 494 10.58 -11.45 6.79
N TYR A 495 11.61 -11.32 7.64
CA TYR A 495 12.01 -12.40 8.55
C TYR A 495 11.01 -12.58 9.70
N LEU A 496 10.33 -11.51 10.14
CA LEU A 496 9.29 -11.56 11.16
C LEU A 496 8.05 -12.27 10.62
N CYS A 497 7.61 -11.90 9.41
CA CYS A 497 6.58 -12.67 8.68
C CYS A 497 6.96 -14.15 8.62
N GLN A 498 8.20 -14.47 8.25
CA GLN A 498 8.61 -15.87 8.14
C GLN A 498 8.58 -16.59 9.49
N THR A 499 9.05 -15.98 10.59
CA THR A 499 8.94 -16.61 11.92
C THR A 499 7.48 -16.84 12.33
N ALA A 500 6.55 -15.95 11.97
CA ALA A 500 5.12 -16.14 12.22
C ALA A 500 4.50 -17.21 11.31
N ILE A 501 4.97 -17.34 10.06
CA ILE A 501 4.57 -18.41 9.13
C ILE A 501 5.06 -19.77 9.65
N ASP A 502 6.35 -19.90 9.98
CA ASP A 502 6.97 -21.14 10.44
C ASP A 502 6.27 -21.66 11.72
N ALA A 503 5.80 -20.75 12.59
CA ALA A 503 4.98 -21.09 13.75
C ALA A 503 3.55 -21.50 13.37
N ALA A 504 2.87 -20.71 12.51
CA ALA A 504 1.50 -20.98 12.09
C ALA A 504 1.35 -22.29 11.30
N GLU A 505 2.36 -22.68 10.50
CA GLU A 505 2.40 -23.97 9.80
C GLU A 505 2.48 -25.18 10.76
N THR A 506 2.87 -24.98 12.02
CA THR A 506 2.82 -26.00 13.08
C THR A 506 1.62 -25.85 14.03
N GLY A 507 0.71 -24.91 13.74
CA GLY A 507 -0.49 -24.62 14.53
C GLY A 507 -0.33 -23.57 15.64
N ASP A 508 0.87 -22.98 15.83
CA ASP A 508 1.06 -21.85 16.76
C ASP A 508 0.77 -20.51 16.05
N PHE A 509 -0.48 -20.05 16.16
CA PHE A 509 -0.90 -18.74 15.66
C PHE A 509 -0.49 -17.57 16.59
N GLY A 510 0.18 -17.85 17.72
CA GLY A 510 0.55 -16.86 18.72
C GLY A 510 1.52 -15.79 18.19
N GLU A 511 2.45 -16.14 17.30
CA GLU A 511 3.37 -15.15 16.72
C GLU A 511 2.69 -14.24 15.70
N VAL A 512 1.71 -14.75 14.93
CA VAL A 512 0.88 -13.91 14.03
C VAL A 512 0.13 -12.85 14.85
N ASN A 513 -0.50 -13.26 15.95
CA ASN A 513 -1.22 -12.36 16.83
C ASN A 513 -0.30 -11.37 17.59
N ARG A 514 0.94 -11.78 17.94
CA ARG A 514 1.95 -10.85 18.50
C ARG A 514 2.41 -9.82 17.47
N LEU A 515 2.62 -10.21 16.22
CA LEU A 515 2.99 -9.28 15.15
C LEU A 515 1.85 -8.32 14.79
N LEU A 516 0.59 -8.77 14.80
CA LEU A 516 -0.56 -7.89 14.60
C LEU A 516 -0.57 -6.75 15.64
N LYS A 517 -0.52 -7.10 16.93
CA LYS A 517 -0.45 -6.13 18.04
C LYS A 517 0.76 -5.21 17.98
N LEU A 518 1.91 -5.72 17.50
CA LEU A 518 3.11 -4.91 17.30
C LEU A 518 2.86 -3.82 16.24
N VAL A 519 2.28 -4.18 15.09
CA VAL A 519 2.10 -3.25 13.97
C VAL A 519 0.93 -2.29 14.15
N GLU A 520 0.02 -2.52 15.11
CA GLU A 520 -1.02 -1.55 15.50
C GLU A 520 -0.45 -0.23 16.04
N ARG A 521 0.76 -0.25 16.64
CA ARG A 521 1.42 0.93 17.25
C ARG A 521 2.88 1.07 16.79
N PRO A 522 3.16 1.25 15.48
CA PRO A 522 4.49 1.06 14.91
C PRO A 522 5.48 2.19 15.26
N PHE A 523 4.98 3.35 15.69
CA PHE A 523 5.76 4.52 16.11
C PHE A 523 6.15 4.50 17.60
N ASP A 524 5.48 3.68 18.41
CA ASP A 524 5.59 3.73 19.86
C ASP A 524 6.76 2.91 20.41
N GLU A 525 7.24 3.33 21.57
CA GLU A 525 8.09 2.48 22.42
C GLU A 525 7.22 1.41 23.08
N GLN A 526 7.47 0.14 22.76
CA GLN A 526 6.72 -1.00 23.27
C GLN A 526 7.63 -1.91 24.13
N PRO A 527 7.51 -1.86 25.48
CA PRO A 527 8.37 -2.65 26.37
C PRO A 527 8.29 -4.16 26.12
N GLY A 528 9.45 -4.81 26.03
CA GLY A 528 9.58 -6.25 25.74
C GLY A 528 9.49 -6.62 24.25
N MET A 529 9.15 -5.66 23.38
CA MET A 529 9.07 -5.85 21.93
C MET A 529 10.33 -5.40 21.19
N GLU A 530 11.39 -4.98 21.88
CA GLU A 530 12.60 -4.38 21.28
C GLU A 530 13.30 -5.34 20.31
N LYS A 531 13.12 -6.65 20.49
CA LYS A 531 13.63 -7.68 19.56
C LYS A 531 13.09 -7.52 18.13
N TYR A 532 11.89 -6.97 17.95
CA TYR A 532 11.25 -6.80 16.64
C TYR A 532 11.80 -5.62 15.83
N ALA A 533 12.52 -4.68 16.46
CA ALA A 533 13.22 -3.60 15.76
C ALA A 533 14.60 -4.03 15.21
N ARG A 534 15.05 -5.25 15.50
CA ARG A 534 16.38 -5.74 15.11
C ARG A 534 16.49 -5.95 13.59
N LEU A 535 17.72 -5.83 13.10
CA LEU A 535 18.09 -6.17 11.72
C LEU A 535 17.79 -7.67 11.44
N PRO A 536 17.58 -8.06 10.16
CA PRO A 536 17.40 -9.45 9.81
C PRO A 536 18.59 -10.32 10.27
N PRO A 537 18.33 -11.47 10.92
CA PRO A 537 19.40 -12.41 11.29
C PRO A 537 20.00 -13.09 10.05
N ALA A 538 21.21 -13.64 10.18
CA ALA A 538 21.95 -14.24 9.06
C ALA A 538 21.15 -15.28 8.24
N TRP A 539 20.32 -16.11 8.89
CA TRP A 539 19.49 -17.12 8.22
C TRP A 539 18.42 -16.53 7.29
N ALA A 540 18.00 -15.28 7.50
CA ALA A 540 16.93 -14.63 6.75
C ALA A 540 17.34 -14.21 5.33
N TYR A 541 18.65 -14.10 5.06
CA TYR A 541 19.22 -13.75 3.76
C TYR A 541 19.19 -14.93 2.77
N ARG A 542 18.00 -15.51 2.56
CA ARG A 542 17.74 -16.64 1.66
C ARG A 542 16.50 -16.41 0.77
N PRO A 543 16.38 -17.12 -0.36
CA PRO A 543 15.18 -17.12 -1.19
C PRO A 543 13.93 -17.51 -0.38
N GLY A 544 12.79 -16.87 -0.68
CA GLY A 544 11.53 -17.06 0.04
C GLY A 544 11.42 -16.30 1.37
N VAL A 545 12.51 -15.71 1.88
CA VAL A 545 12.50 -14.88 3.10
C VAL A 545 12.80 -13.41 2.77
N CYS A 546 14.06 -12.97 2.80
CA CYS A 546 14.41 -11.61 2.40
C CYS A 546 14.52 -11.45 0.87
N MET A 547 14.67 -12.53 0.12
CA MET A 547 14.66 -12.54 -1.35
C MET A 547 13.36 -13.14 -1.86
N LEU A 548 12.36 -12.29 -2.07
CA LEU A 548 11.02 -12.64 -2.57
C LEU A 548 10.91 -12.42 -4.09
N SER A 549 10.09 -13.22 -4.75
CA SER A 549 9.63 -12.96 -6.12
C SER A 549 8.34 -12.12 -6.10
N CYS A 550 7.92 -11.59 -7.26
CA CYS A 550 6.67 -10.84 -7.37
C CYS A 550 5.39 -11.67 -7.14
N SER A 551 5.50 -12.98 -6.87
CA SER A 551 4.40 -13.89 -6.58
C SER A 551 4.54 -14.65 -5.24
N SER A 552 5.54 -14.30 -4.42
CA SER A 552 5.90 -15.00 -3.16
C SER A 552 5.05 -14.65 -1.95
#